data_AF-A0A537PY75-F1
#
_entry.id   AF-A0A537PY75-F1
#
_cell.length_a   1.000
_cell.length_b   1.000
_cell.length_c   1.000
_cell.angle_alpha   90.00
_cell.angle_beta   90.00
_cell.angle_gamma   90.00
#
_symmetry.space_group_name_H-M   'P 1'
#
loop_
_entity.id
_entity.type
_entity.pdbx_description
1 polymer ?
#
loop_
_entity_poly.entity_id
_entity_poly.type
_entity_poly.pdbx_seq_one_letter_code
_entity_poly.pdbx_strand_id
1 'polypeptide(L)'
;MMAAGALAEVAALAARGLDPGLPAMKAVGLPELLRHLRGETALADAIAAAQRATRQYAKRQMTWFRHQAAPDLTLIEPFSEGLLRCTRRFVDECVLTR
;
A
#
# COMPACT_ATOMS: atom_id res chain seq x y z
N MET A 1 -12.42 -0.50 -0.79
CA MET A 1 -11.77 0.46 -1.72
C MET A 1 -12.55 0.60 -3.01
N MET A 2 -12.71 -0.45 -3.84
CA MET A 2 -13.41 -0.30 -5.14
C MET A 2 -14.84 0.23 -5.01
N ALA A 3 -15.66 -0.37 -4.12
CA ALA A 3 -17.02 0.09 -3.85
C ALA A 3 -17.09 1.51 -3.24
N ALA A 4 -15.99 2.01 -2.68
CA ALA A 4 -15.90 3.33 -2.09
C ALA A 4 -15.38 4.40 -3.07
N GLY A 5 -15.19 4.08 -4.36
CA GLY A 5 -14.81 5.05 -5.38
C GLY A 5 -13.33 5.07 -5.76
N ALA A 6 -12.53 4.07 -5.37
CA ALA A 6 -11.09 4.05 -5.68
C ALA A 6 -10.77 4.22 -7.17
N LEU A 7 -11.59 3.66 -8.08
CA LEU A 7 -11.36 3.82 -9.53
C LEU A 7 -11.54 5.28 -9.97
N ALA A 8 -12.50 6.01 -9.38
CA ALA A 8 -12.72 7.42 -9.65
C ALA A 8 -11.56 8.28 -9.12
N GLU A 9 -11.02 7.96 -7.94
CA GLU A 9 -9.83 8.63 -7.40
C GLU A 9 -8.62 8.46 -8.32
N VAL A 10 -8.38 7.24 -8.81
CA VAL A 10 -7.29 6.96 -9.76
C VAL A 10 -7.49 7.71 -11.07
N ALA A 11 -8.72 7.79 -11.58
CA ALA A 11 -9.03 8.55 -12.79
C ALA A 11 -8.78 10.05 -12.60
N ALA A 12 -9.19 10.62 -11.46
CA ALA A 12 -8.92 12.01 -11.11
C ALA A 12 -7.42 12.30 -10.98
N LEU A 13 -6.66 11.36 -10.40
CA LEU A 13 -5.20 11.47 -10.31
C LEU A 13 -4.55 11.41 -11.70
N ALA A 14 -5.01 10.51 -12.58
CA ALA A 14 -4.50 10.37 -13.95
C ALA A 14 -4.73 11.63 -14.78
N ALA A 15 -5.89 12.26 -14.63
CA ALA A 15 -6.26 13.49 -15.34
C ALA A 15 -5.33 14.68 -15.04
N ARG A 16 -4.58 14.64 -13.93
CA ARG A 16 -3.60 15.68 -13.58
C ARG A 16 -2.33 15.64 -14.43
N GLY A 17 -2.13 14.62 -15.27
CA GLY A 17 -0.98 14.53 -16.18
C GLY A 17 0.38 14.51 -15.47
N LEU A 18 0.42 13.93 -14.27
CA LEU A 18 1.64 13.87 -13.45
C LEU A 18 2.69 12.94 -14.08
N ASP A 19 3.97 13.24 -13.82
CA ASP A 19 5.08 12.38 -14.24
C ASP A 19 4.92 10.96 -13.65
N PRO A 20 4.84 9.91 -14.49
CA PRO A 20 4.75 8.52 -14.05
C PRO A 20 5.93 8.06 -13.16
N GLY A 21 7.07 8.75 -13.19
CA GLY A 21 8.25 8.46 -12.39
C GLY A 21 8.09 8.77 -10.89
N LEU A 22 7.11 9.60 -10.52
CA LEU A 22 6.91 10.07 -9.15
C LEU A 22 6.61 8.92 -8.18
N PRO A 23 7.09 8.97 -6.92
CA PRO A 23 6.81 7.95 -5.91
C PRO A 23 5.31 7.69 -5.70
N ALA A 24 4.50 8.74 -5.72
CA ALA A 24 3.05 8.64 -5.58
C ALA A 24 2.42 7.78 -6.69
N MET A 25 2.97 7.82 -7.91
CA MET A 25 2.49 7.04 -9.06
C MET A 25 2.80 5.54 -8.94
N LYS A 26 3.64 5.16 -7.97
CA LYS A 26 4.04 3.78 -7.69
C LYS A 26 3.32 3.20 -6.46
N ALA A 27 2.31 3.89 -5.94
CA ALA A 27 1.49 3.39 -4.85
C ALA A 27 0.89 2.02 -5.20
N VAL A 28 0.83 1.10 -4.24
CA VAL A 28 0.32 -0.26 -4.46
C VAL A 28 -1.13 -0.21 -4.97
N GLY A 29 -1.42 -0.89 -6.08
CA GLY A 29 -2.73 -0.93 -6.71
C GLY A 29 -3.01 0.18 -7.73
N LEU A 30 -2.27 1.30 -7.67
CA LEU A 30 -2.44 2.41 -8.60
C LEU A 30 -2.01 2.05 -10.04
N PRO A 31 -0.82 1.45 -10.29
CA PRO A 31 -0.42 1.04 -11.64
C PRO A 31 -1.39 0.07 -12.30
N GLU A 32 -1.94 -0.87 -11.52
CA GLU A 32 -2.89 -1.87 -12.04
C GLU A 32 -4.21 -1.22 -12.48
N LEU A 33 -4.73 -0.27 -11.71
CA LEU A 33 -5.95 0.45 -12.04
C LEU A 33 -5.73 1.46 -13.18
N LEU A 34 -4.56 2.13 -13.25
CA LEU A 34 -4.19 2.99 -14.38
C LEU A 34 -4.15 2.22 -15.69
N ARG A 35 -3.61 1.00 -15.67
CA ARG A 35 -3.58 0.12 -16.85
C ARG A 35 -5.00 -0.20 -17.35
N HIS A 36 -5.95 -0.41 -16.43
CA HIS A 36 -7.34 -0.57 -16.81
C HIS A 36 -7.92 0.70 -17.45
N LEU A 37 -7.66 1.87 -16.87
CA LEU A 37 -8.14 3.15 -17.41
C LEU A 37 -7.56 3.47 -18.80
N ARG A 38 -6.39 2.92 -19.13
CA ARG A 38 -5.78 3.01 -20.48
C ARG A 38 -6.34 1.99 -21.48
N GLY A 39 -7.24 1.10 -21.05
CA GLY A 39 -7.81 0.05 -21.89
C GLY A 39 -6.90 -1.16 -22.10
N GLU A 40 -5.77 -1.25 -21.39
CA GLU A 40 -4.77 -2.31 -21.57
C GLU A 40 -5.15 -3.62 -20.84
N THR A 41 -6.10 -3.58 -19.91
CA THR A 41 -6.58 -4.76 -19.17
C THR A 41 -8.02 -4.62 -18.71
N ALA A 42 -8.74 -5.73 -18.55
CA ALA A 42 -10.08 -5.73 -17.98
C ALA A 42 -10.06 -5.31 -16.50
N LEU A 43 -11.15 -4.70 -16.03
CA LEU A 43 -11.25 -4.20 -14.66
C LEU A 43 -11.05 -5.33 -13.62
N ALA A 44 -11.64 -6.49 -13.87
CA ALA A 44 -11.53 -7.65 -13.00
C ALA A 44 -10.06 -8.10 -12.83
N ASP A 45 -9.30 -8.10 -13.92
CA ASP A 45 -7.88 -8.50 -13.92
C ASP A 45 -7.01 -7.46 -13.22
N ALA A 46 -7.29 -6.17 -13.42
CA ALA A 46 -6.64 -5.09 -12.70
C ALA A 46 -6.88 -5.19 -11.18
N ILE A 47 -8.12 -5.45 -10.75
CA ILE A 47 -8.45 -5.63 -9.33
C ILE A 47 -7.70 -6.83 -8.76
N ALA A 48 -7.71 -7.97 -9.46
CA ALA A 48 -6.99 -9.16 -9.02
C ALA A 48 -5.48 -8.91 -8.92
N ALA A 49 -4.90 -8.14 -9.85
CA ALA A 49 -3.50 -7.75 -9.83
C ALA A 49 -3.19 -6.81 -8.65
N ALA A 50 -4.02 -5.79 -8.40
CA ALA A 50 -3.86 -4.86 -7.28
C ALA A 50 -3.92 -5.60 -5.92
N GLN A 51 -4.83 -6.56 -5.78
CA GLN A 51 -4.90 -7.41 -4.59
C GLN A 51 -3.65 -8.28 -4.41
N ARG A 52 -3.10 -8.85 -5.49
CA ARG A 52 -1.82 -9.59 -5.44
C ARG A 52 -0.67 -8.69 -5.01
N ALA A 53 -0.57 -7.49 -5.59
CA ALA A 53 0.46 -6.50 -5.23
C ALA A 53 0.37 -6.11 -3.75
N THR A 54 -0.85 -5.94 -3.23
CA THR A 54 -1.11 -5.67 -1.80
C THR A 54 -0.61 -6.79 -0.90
N ARG A 55 -0.92 -8.06 -1.24
CA ARG A 55 -0.41 -9.22 -0.47
C ARG A 55 1.11 -9.32 -0.49
N GLN A 56 1.73 -9.07 -1.64
CA GLN A 56 3.19 -9.06 -1.75
C GLN A 56 3.83 -7.93 -0.93
N TYR A 57 3.21 -6.74 -0.93
CA TYR A 57 3.67 -5.63 -0.12
C TYR A 57 3.58 -5.95 1.37
N ALA A 58 2.43 -6.47 1.84
CA ALA A 58 2.26 -6.92 3.22
C ALA A 58 3.29 -8.00 3.62
N LYS A 59 3.58 -8.96 2.73
CA LYS A 59 4.63 -9.97 2.96
C LYS A 59 6.01 -9.31 3.11
N ARG A 60 6.36 -8.34 2.25
CA ARG A 60 7.64 -7.61 2.35
C ARG A 60 7.74 -6.83 3.68
N GLN A 61 6.66 -6.17 4.09
CA GLN A 61 6.59 -5.49 5.38
C GLN A 61 6.87 -6.49 6.52
N MET A 62 6.16 -7.62 6.55
CA MET A 62 6.37 -8.66 7.56
C MET A 62 7.81 -9.21 7.58
N THR A 63 8.39 -9.47 6.40
CA THR A 63 9.80 -9.88 6.30
C THR A 63 10.73 -8.82 6.86
N TRP A 64 10.53 -7.55 6.51
CA TRP A 64 11.34 -6.45 7.03
C TRP A 64 11.26 -6.36 8.55
N PHE A 65 10.05 -6.38 9.13
CA PHE A 65 9.84 -6.40 10.58
C PHE A 65 10.58 -7.56 11.25
N ARG A 66 10.48 -8.79 10.71
CA ARG A 66 11.16 -9.96 11.29
C ARG A 66 12.68 -9.81 11.39
N HIS A 67 13.30 -9.08 10.47
CA HIS A 67 14.76 -9.00 10.37
C HIS A 67 15.36 -7.66 10.85
N GLN A 68 14.55 -6.60 10.93
CA GLN A 68 15.03 -5.24 11.22
C GLN A 68 14.33 -4.61 12.44
N ALA A 69 13.23 -5.18 12.95
CA ALA A 69 12.66 -4.71 14.20
C ALA A 69 13.52 -5.21 15.38
N ALA A 70 13.68 -4.35 16.39
CA ALA A 70 14.43 -4.66 17.59
C ALA A 70 13.91 -5.96 18.25
N PRO A 71 14.80 -6.78 18.86
CA PRO A 71 14.46 -8.10 19.39
C PRO A 71 13.41 -8.10 20.52
N ASP A 72 13.10 -6.94 21.07
CA ASP A 72 12.08 -6.70 22.10
C ASP A 72 10.69 -6.36 21.53
N LEU A 73 10.56 -6.18 20.21
CA LEU A 73 9.27 -5.91 19.58
C LEU A 73 8.42 -7.19 19.50
N THR A 74 7.63 -7.43 20.53
CA THR A 74 6.61 -8.48 20.52
C THR A 74 5.37 -7.96 19.78
N LEU A 75 5.09 -8.52 18.60
CA LEU A 75 3.85 -8.26 17.88
C LEU A 75 2.71 -9.03 18.54
N ILE A 76 2.02 -8.38 19.46
CA ILE A 76 0.86 -8.92 20.17
C ILE A 76 -0.35 -8.82 19.22
N GLU A 77 -0.68 -9.95 18.60
CA GLU A 77 -1.92 -10.30 17.88
C GLU A 77 -2.20 -9.72 16.48
N PRO A 78 -2.86 -10.50 15.60
CA PRO A 78 -3.36 -10.02 14.32
C PRO A 78 -4.71 -9.31 14.52
N PHE A 79 -4.70 -7.98 14.37
CA PHE A 79 -5.86 -7.08 14.37
C PHE A 79 -6.71 -7.05 15.65
N SER A 80 -6.46 -6.03 16.47
CA SER A 80 -7.54 -5.32 17.19
C SER A 80 -7.10 -3.86 17.38
N GLU A 81 -8.05 -2.97 17.63
CA GLU A 81 -7.93 -1.50 17.70
C GLU A 81 -6.79 -0.96 18.61
N GLY A 82 -6.10 -1.82 19.36
CA GLY A 82 -4.92 -1.49 20.18
C GLY A 82 -3.64 -1.13 19.40
N LEU A 83 -3.56 -1.48 18.11
CA LEU A 83 -2.38 -1.23 17.27
C LEU A 83 -2.04 0.27 17.12
N LEU A 84 -3.04 1.17 17.23
CA LEU A 84 -2.86 2.62 17.13
C LEU A 84 -2.03 3.23 18.27
N ARG A 85 -1.97 2.58 19.44
CA ARG A 85 -1.20 3.08 20.59
C ARG A 85 0.30 2.75 20.49
N CYS A 86 0.63 1.57 19.98
CA CYS A 86 2.02 1.10 19.87
C CYS A 86 2.71 1.56 18.57
N THR A 87 1.94 1.78 17.49
CA THR A 87 2.52 2.18 16.19
C THR A 87 3.17 3.56 16.20
N ARG A 88 2.67 4.51 16.99
CA ARG A 88 3.27 5.86 17.03
C ARG A 88 4.70 5.83 17.58
N ARG A 89 4.94 5.07 18.65
CA ARG A 89 6.27 4.87 19.21
C ARG A 89 7.21 4.19 18.20
N PHE A 90 6.72 3.18 17.49
CA PHE A 90 7.48 2.47 16.46
C PHE A 90 7.89 3.36 15.27
N VAL A 91 6.98 4.22 14.78
CA VAL A 91 7.28 5.15 13.68
C VAL A 91 8.27 6.22 14.12
N ASP A 92 8.11 6.76 15.33
CA ASP A 92 9.00 7.79 15.89
C ASP A 92 10.41 7.24 16.20
N GLU A 93 10.53 5.99 16.66
CA GLU A 93 11.82 5.36 17.01
C GLU A 93 12.55 4.72 15.81
N CYS A 94 11.84 4.21 14.79
CA CYS A 94 12.45 3.42 13.71
C CYS A 94 12.33 4.01 12.30
N VAL A 95 11.39 4.93 12.04
CA VAL A 95 11.11 5.43 10.67
C VAL A 95 11.46 6.91 10.49
N LEU A 96 11.28 7.74 11.52
CA LEU A 96 11.50 9.19 11.45
C LEU A 96 12.84 9.67 12.05
N THR A 97 13.62 8.79 12.67
CA THR A 97 14.98 9.06 13.14
C THR A 97 16.02 8.69 12.07
N ARG A 98 16.04 9.51 11.01
CA ARG A 98 17.24 10.01 10.33
C ARG A 98 16.88 11.08 9.30
#